data_AF-A0A0F7ZMR0-F1
#
_entry.id   AF-A0A0F7ZMR0-F1
#
_cell.length_a   1.000
_cell.length_b   1.000
_cell.length_c   1.000
_cell.angle_alpha   90.00
_cell.angle_beta   90.00
_cell.angle_gamma   90.00
#
_symmetry.space_group_name_H-M   'P 1'
#
loop_
_entity.id
_entity.type
_entity.pdbx_description
1 polymer ?
#
loop_
_entity_poly.entity_id
_entity_poly.type
_entity_poly.pdbx_seq_one_letter_code
_entity_poly.pdbx_strand_id
1 'polypeptide(L)' 'MQVLSTLFTLLAGFAMVQAAPHENTKRQCGIDEYGRQFCNNTPQCTNHPDGSVSCVV' A
#
# COMPACT_ATOMS: atom_id res chain seq x y z
N MET A 1 -18.56 26.45 -29.58
CA MET A 1 -19.12 25.39 -28.70
C MET A 1 -18.22 24.15 -28.60
N GLN A 2 -16.91 24.24 -28.87
CA GLN A 2 -15.96 23.11 -28.73
C GLN A 2 -15.00 23.27 -27.53
N VAL A 3 -14.79 24.51 -27.07
CA VAL A 3 -13.84 24.83 -25.98
C VAL A 3 -14.33 24.37 -24.60
N LEU A 4 -15.64 24.26 -24.41
CA LEU A 4 -16.25 23.84 -23.14
C LEU A 4 -16.18 22.31 -22.94
N SER A 5 -16.16 21.54 -24.04
CA SER A 5 -16.09 20.07 -24.01
C SER A 5 -14.67 19.58 -23.70
N THR A 6 -13.64 20.28 -24.21
CA THR A 6 -12.23 19.95 -23.95
C THR A 6 -11.78 20.29 -22.53
N LEU A 7 -12.47 21.20 -21.84
CA LEU A 7 -12.17 21.54 -20.44
C LEU A 7 -12.62 20.42 -19.47
N PHE A 8 -13.71 19.72 -19.81
CA PHE A 8 -14.26 18.64 -18.99
C PHE A 8 -13.38 17.39 -18.99
N THR A 9 -12.71 17.08 -20.09
CA THR A 9 -11.81 15.92 -20.19
C THR A 9 -10.50 16.10 -19.44
N LEU A 10 -10.03 17.34 -19.23
CA LEU A 10 -8.83 17.64 -18.44
C LEU A 10 -9.04 17.49 -16.93
N LEU A 11 -10.24 17.78 -16.42
CA LEU A 11 -10.54 17.69 -14.98
C LEU A 11 -10.87 16.26 -14.51
N ALA A 12 -11.32 15.38 -15.40
CA ALA A 12 -11.63 13.98 -15.07
C ALA A 12 -10.39 13.05 -15.04
N GLY A 13 -9.22 13.53 -15.49
CA GLY A 13 -8.00 12.72 -15.67
C GLY A 13 -7.14 12.49 -14.43
N PHE A 14 -7.47 13.06 -13.26
CA PHE A 14 -6.59 13.05 -12.07
C PHE A 14 -6.97 12.03 -10.97
N ALA A 15 -7.95 11.14 -11.19
CA ALA A 15 -8.46 10.28 -10.11
C ALA A 15 -7.74 8.91 -9.94
N MET A 16 -6.69 8.59 -10.70
CA MET A 16 -6.12 7.23 -10.67
C MET A 16 -4.59 7.16 -10.61
N VAL A 17 -3.92 7.88 -9.71
CA VAL A 17 -2.51 7.56 -9.40
C VAL A 17 -2.26 7.75 -7.91
N GLN A 18 -2.51 6.69 -7.13
CA GLN A 18 -1.72 6.37 -5.93
C GLN A 18 -2.12 4.98 -5.40
N ALA A 19 -1.80 3.94 -6.17
CA ALA A 19 -1.41 2.69 -5.54
C ALA A 19 0.05 2.88 -5.11
N ALA A 20 0.27 3.30 -3.86
CA ALA A 20 1.60 3.28 -3.27
C ALA A 20 2.21 1.88 -3.48
N PRO A 21 3.53 1.76 -3.71
CA PRO A 21 4.15 0.46 -3.86
C PRO A 21 3.91 -0.34 -2.59
N HIS A 22 2.91 -1.21 -2.60
CA HIS A 22 2.75 -2.24 -1.58
C HIS A 22 3.77 -3.29 -1.97
N GLU A 23 5.01 -3.07 -1.52
CA GLU A 23 5.96 -4.15 -1.27
C GLU A 23 5.15 -5.32 -0.71
N ASN A 24 5.01 -6.43 -1.46
CA ASN A 24 4.15 -7.59 -1.13
C ASN A 24 4.47 -8.26 0.23
N THR A 25 5.23 -7.59 1.08
CA THR A 25 5.33 -7.76 2.51
C THR A 25 3.96 -7.65 3.16
N LYS A 26 3.47 -8.78 3.68
CA LYS A 26 2.30 -8.83 4.56
C LYS A 26 2.48 -7.81 5.69
N ARG A 27 1.51 -6.89 5.85
CA ARG A 27 1.52 -5.94 6.97
C ARG A 27 1.60 -6.74 8.28
N GLN A 28 2.61 -6.45 9.09
CA GLN A 28 2.79 -7.08 10.41
C GLN A 28 1.96 -6.31 11.44
N CYS A 29 0.65 -6.42 11.30
CA CYS A 29 -0.31 -5.91 12.26
C CYS A 29 -0.94 -7.06 13.06
N GLY A 30 -1.08 -6.86 14.36
CA GLY A 30 -1.73 -7.79 15.28
C GLY A 30 -2.66 -7.05 16.23
N ILE A 31 -3.40 -7.83 17.02
CA ILE A 31 -4.23 -7.34 18.11
C ILE A 31 -3.58 -7.80 19.42
N ASP A 32 -3.33 -6.89 20.35
CA ASP A 32 -2.80 -7.24 21.67
C ASP A 32 -3.88 -7.85 22.59
N GLU A 33 -3.49 -8.27 23.79
CA GLU A 33 -4.40 -8.86 24.79
C GLU A 33 -5.52 -7.91 25.26
N TYR A 34 -5.37 -6.60 25.01
CA TYR A 34 -6.34 -5.56 25.33
C TYR A 34 -7.22 -5.18 24.14
N GLY A 35 -7.08 -5.87 23.00
CA GLY A 35 -7.86 -5.60 21.80
C GLY A 35 -7.33 -4.41 20.97
N ARG A 36 -6.14 -3.87 21.29
CA ARG A 36 -5.57 -2.75 20.53
C ARG A 36 -4.81 -3.26 19.32
N GLN A 37 -5.03 -2.61 18.18
CA GLN A 37 -4.24 -2.86 16.99
C GLN A 37 -2.84 -2.28 17.15
N PHE A 38 -1.82 -3.11 16.96
CA PHE A 38 -0.44 -2.70 16.84
C PHE A 38 0.08 -3.11 15.46
N CYS A 39 0.91 -2.28 14.85
CA CYS A 39 1.53 -2.56 13.56
C CYS A 39 3.02 -2.28 13.65
N ASN A 40 3.84 -3.21 13.16
CA ASN A 40 5.26 -2.95 12.95
C ASN A 40 5.45 -2.19 11.63
N ASN A 41 6.02 -0.99 11.72
CA ASN A 41 6.28 -0.13 10.56
C ASN A 41 7.70 -0.31 10.00
N THR A 42 8.61 -0.97 10.72
CA THR A 42 10.01 -1.17 10.32
C THR A 42 10.46 -2.62 10.53
N PRO A 43 9.83 -3.59 9.86
CA PRO A 43 10.19 -4.99 10.04
C PRO A 43 11.55 -5.34 9.43
N GLN A 44 12.23 -6.29 10.07
CA GLN A 44 13.45 -6.89 9.51
C GLN A 44 13.07 -8.16 8.76
N CYS A 45 13.31 -8.20 7.45
CA CYS A 45 12.93 -9.31 6.58
C CYS A 45 14.15 -10.10 6.10
N THR A 46 14.01 -11.43 6.06
CA THR A 46 14.99 -12.37 5.51
C THR A 46 14.36 -13.10 4.33
N ASN A 47 15.07 -13.13 3.20
CA ASN A 47 14.72 -13.94 2.04
C ASN A 47 15.33 -15.34 2.19
N HIS A 48 14.50 -16.36 2.03
CA HIS A 48 14.92 -17.75 2.09
C HIS A 48 15.23 -18.29 0.69
N PRO A 49 16.09 -19.31 0.58
CA PRO A 49 16.49 -19.90 -0.71
C PRO A 49 15.35 -20.61 -1.45
N ASP A 50 14.27 -20.97 -0.75
CA ASP A 50 13.03 -21.51 -1.34
C ASP A 50 12.11 -20.41 -1.91
N GLY A 51 12.53 -19.14 -1.85
CA GLY A 51 11.76 -17.99 -2.32
C GLY A 51 10.75 -17.44 -1.31
N SER A 52 10.65 -18.02 -0.11
CA SER A 52 9.82 -17.48 0.96
C SER A 52 10.47 -16.26 1.63
N VAL A 53 9.64 -15.35 2.16
CA VAL A 53 10.10 -14.17 2.90
C VAL A 53 9.54 -14.23 4.31
N SER A 54 10.43 -14.23 5.31
CA SER A 54 10.06 -14.14 6.72
C SER A 54 10.46 -12.78 7.25
N CYS A 55 9.55 -12.12 7.97
CA CYS A 55 9.81 -10.84 8.57
C CYS A 55 9.51 -10.88 10.07
N VAL A 56 10.42 -10.37 10.88
CA VAL A 56 10.32 -10.35 12.35
C VAL A 56 10.10 -8.92 12.87
N VAL A 57 9.49 -8.85 14.06
CA VAL A 57 9.21 -7.61 14.79
C VAL A 57 10.48 -7.02 15.37
#